data_AF-A0A6L3A9P6-F1
#
_entry.id   AF-A0A6L3A9P6-F1
#
_cell.length_a   1.000
_cell.length_b   1.000
_cell.length_c   1.000
_cell.angle_alpha   90.00
_cell.angle_beta   90.00
_cell.angle_gamma   90.00
#
_symmetry.space_group_name_H-M   'P 1'
#
loop_
_entity.id
_entity.type
_entity.pdbx_description
1 polymer ?
#
loop_
_entity_poly.entity_id
_entity_poly.type
_entity_poly.pdbx_seq_one_letter_code
_entity_poly.pdbx_strand_id
1 'polypeptide(L)'
;QAPRPVEEFGVRVDRLRDTHGFPSGHVYSDMLFFGTMAIFAGAYLPRRMVRPAQALLLGVILLAGPARVFAGAHWPSDVAGGYLWGAAALCLAAGYGRWAARVA
;
A
#
# COMPACT_ATOMS: atom_id res chain seq x y z
N GLN A 1 11.04 -10.67 14.56
CA GLN A 1 10.40 -10.98 13.26
C GLN A 1 9.25 -11.95 13.55
N ALA A 2 8.04 -11.67 13.05
CA ALA A 2 6.86 -12.47 13.39
C ALA A 2 6.66 -13.62 12.36
N PRO A 3 6.57 -14.89 12.79
CA PRO A 3 6.28 -16.02 11.90
C PRO A 3 4.85 -15.93 11.38
N ARG A 4 4.57 -16.18 10.10
CA ARG A 4 3.22 -15.95 9.52
C ARG A 4 2.15 -16.80 10.24
N PRO A 5 0.89 -16.31 10.38
CA PRO A 5 -0.16 -17.02 11.12
C PRO A 5 -0.43 -18.45 10.61
N VAL A 6 -0.28 -18.69 9.31
CA VAL A 6 -0.55 -20.01 8.68
C VAL A 6 0.50 -21.09 8.99
N GLU A 7 1.71 -20.71 9.39
CA GLU A 7 2.75 -21.69 9.76
C GLU A 7 2.52 -22.26 11.17
N GLU A 8 1.79 -21.55 12.03
CA GLU A 8 1.47 -21.99 13.40
C GLU A 8 0.43 -23.13 13.42
N PHE A 9 -0.37 -23.29 12.36
CA PHE A 9 -1.45 -24.28 12.25
C PHE A 9 -1.15 -25.48 11.35
N GLY A 10 0.10 -25.68 10.91
CA GLY A 10 0.53 -26.91 10.22
C GLY A 10 -0.04 -27.15 8.81
N VAL A 11 -0.69 -26.17 8.18
CA VAL A 11 -1.17 -26.28 6.80
C VAL A 11 -0.05 -25.90 5.83
N ARG A 12 0.62 -26.91 5.28
CA ARG A 12 1.73 -26.74 4.33
C ARG A 12 1.19 -26.33 2.97
N VAL A 13 1.21 -25.02 2.67
CA VAL A 13 0.88 -24.51 1.33
C VAL A 13 2.17 -24.52 0.50
N ASP A 14 2.27 -25.50 -0.39
CA ASP A 14 3.44 -25.91 -1.19
C ASP A 14 3.86 -24.88 -2.29
N ARG A 15 3.75 -23.58 -2.01
CA ARG A 15 4.06 -22.50 -2.95
C ARG A 15 4.77 -21.28 -2.34
N LEU A 16 5.17 -21.36 -1.07
CA LEU A 16 5.83 -20.29 -0.32
C LEU A 16 7.34 -20.22 -0.63
N ARG A 17 7.66 -20.03 -1.91
CA ARG A 17 9.02 -19.68 -2.29
C ARG A 17 9.21 -18.18 -2.14
N ASP A 18 9.90 -17.86 -1.05
CA ASP A 18 10.75 -16.70 -0.82
C ASP A 18 10.12 -15.43 -0.24
N THR A 19 10.71 -15.04 0.90
CA THR A 19 10.85 -13.71 1.51
C THR A 19 9.75 -13.16 2.45
N HIS A 20 10.05 -13.30 3.75
CA HIS A 20 9.85 -12.37 4.89
C HIS A 20 8.54 -11.54 4.97
N GLY A 21 7.85 -11.65 6.12
CA GLY A 21 6.49 -11.11 6.32
C GLY A 21 6.34 -9.60 6.59
N PHE A 22 7.41 -8.89 7.01
CA PHE A 22 7.35 -7.48 7.40
C PHE A 22 8.29 -6.59 6.57
N PRO A 23 7.83 -5.40 6.13
CA PRO A 23 6.44 -4.97 6.05
C PRO A 23 5.68 -5.72 4.93
N SER A 24 4.34 -5.64 4.91
CA SER A 24 3.56 -6.27 3.84
C SER A 24 3.85 -5.59 2.49
N GLY A 25 4.50 -6.32 1.57
CA GLY A 25 4.83 -5.84 0.24
C GLY A 25 3.60 -5.47 -0.59
N HIS A 26 2.50 -6.20 -0.44
CA HIS A 26 1.25 -5.92 -1.18
C HIS A 26 0.64 -4.58 -0.76
N VAL A 27 0.54 -4.37 0.57
CA VAL A 27 0.03 -3.11 1.11
C VAL A 27 0.94 -1.94 0.76
N TYR A 28 2.25 -2.15 0.78
CA TYR A 28 3.24 -1.15 0.37
C TYR A 28 3.08 -0.77 -1.10
N SER A 29 3.01 -1.75 -2.02
CA SER A 29 2.86 -1.51 -3.45
C SER A 29 1.53 -0.84 -3.80
N ASP A 30 0.44 -1.24 -3.12
CA ASP A 30 -0.88 -0.63 -3.30
C ASP A 30 -0.85 0.85 -2.88
N MET A 31 -0.19 1.16 -1.76
CA MET A 31 0.00 2.55 -1.31
C MET A 31 0.73 3.39 -2.35
N LEU A 32 1.83 2.87 -2.90
CA LEU A 32 2.60 3.59 -3.91
C LEU A 32 1.82 3.77 -5.21
N PHE A 33 1.22 2.71 -5.74
CA PHE A 33 0.56 2.74 -7.03
C PHE A 33 -0.71 3.60 -7.00
N PHE A 34 -1.68 3.22 -6.14
CA PHE A 34 -2.95 3.93 -6.08
C PHE A 34 -2.81 5.31 -5.43
N GLY A 35 -1.88 5.48 -4.49
CA GLY A 35 -1.59 6.78 -3.89
C GLY A 35 -1.00 7.76 -4.91
N THR A 36 -0.10 7.29 -5.78
CA THR A 36 0.45 8.11 -6.88
C THR A 36 -0.66 8.50 -7.86
N MET A 37 -1.53 7.56 -8.25
CA MET A 37 -2.71 7.88 -9.08
C MET A 37 -3.61 8.93 -8.43
N ALA A 38 -3.84 8.84 -7.11
CA ALA A 38 -4.67 9.79 -6.37
C ALA A 38 -4.06 11.20 -6.36
N ILE A 39 -2.73 11.32 -6.28
CA ILE A 39 -2.00 12.59 -6.38
C ILE A 39 -2.17 13.20 -7.78
N PHE A 40 -2.02 12.39 -8.82
CA PHE A 40 -2.11 12.85 -10.20
C PHE A 40 -3.54 13.00 -10.73
N ALA A 41 -4.56 12.57 -9.98
CA ALA A 41 -5.96 12.65 -10.41
C ALA A 41 -6.36 14.08 -10.82
N GLY A 42 -5.89 15.10 -10.12
CA GLY A 42 -6.18 16.50 -10.45
C GLY A 42 -5.57 17.00 -11.77
N ALA A 43 -4.53 16.34 -12.27
CA ALA A 43 -3.87 16.69 -13.52
C ALA A 43 -4.54 16.03 -14.75
N TYR A 44 -5.11 14.84 -14.57
CA TYR A 44 -5.59 14.02 -15.70
C TYR A 44 -7.12 13.84 -15.74
N LEU A 45 -7.84 14.10 -14.65
CA LEU A 45 -9.31 13.94 -14.62
C LEU A 45 -10.04 15.29 -14.65
N PRO A 46 -11.28 15.32 -15.19
CA PRO A 46 -12.17 16.47 -15.02
C PRO A 46 -12.40 16.78 -13.54
N ARG A 47 -12.49 18.06 -13.18
CA ARG A 47 -12.64 18.52 -11.77
C ARG A 47 -13.73 17.78 -10.99
N ARG A 48 -14.87 17.48 -11.64
CA ARG A 48 -16.00 16.73 -11.04
C ARG A 48 -15.67 15.28 -10.67
N MET A 49 -14.66 14.68 -11.30
CA MET A 49 -14.26 13.28 -11.09
C MET A 49 -13.06 13.12 -10.16
N VAL A 50 -12.34 14.19 -9.83
CA VAL A 50 -11.13 14.11 -8.99
C VAL A 50 -11.46 13.54 -7.60
N ARG A 51 -12.46 14.10 -6.92
CA ARG A 51 -12.86 13.65 -5.57
C ARG A 51 -13.38 12.22 -5.54
N PRO A 52 -14.32 11.77 -6.40
CA PRO A 52 -14.77 10.39 -6.37
C PRO A 52 -13.65 9.40 -6.76
N ALA A 53 -12.77 9.75 -7.70
CA ALA A 53 -11.61 8.91 -8.03
C ALA A 53 -10.66 8.78 -6.84
N GLN A 54 -10.33 9.88 -6.16
CA GLN A 54 -9.50 9.84 -4.96
C GLN A 54 -10.14 9.01 -3.84
N ALA A 55 -11.45 9.15 -3.61
CA ALA A 55 -12.17 8.37 -2.61
C ALA A 55 -12.12 6.86 -2.93
N LEU A 56 -12.32 6.48 -4.19
CA LEU A 56 -12.23 5.10 -4.63
C LEU A 56 -10.82 4.53 -4.42
N LEU A 57 -9.79 5.24 -4.87
CA LEU A 57 -8.39 4.82 -4.75
C LEU A 57 -7.97 4.67 -3.28
N LEU A 58 -8.36 5.62 -2.42
CA LEU A 58 -8.12 5.52 -0.98
C LEU A 58 -8.88 4.34 -0.36
N GLY A 59 -10.12 4.09 -0.79
CA GLY A 59 -10.89 2.93 -0.37
C GLY A 59 -10.18 1.61 -0.70
N VAL A 60 -9.63 1.48 -1.92
CA VAL A 60 -8.84 0.31 -2.33
C VAL A 60 -7.63 0.12 -1.42
N ILE A 61 -6.85 1.19 -1.18
CA ILE A 61 -5.69 1.14 -0.30
C ILE A 61 -6.09 0.69 1.10
N LEU A 62 -7.11 1.30 1.70
CA LEU A 62 -7.53 1.03 3.08
C LEU A 62 -8.07 -0.40 3.26
N LEU A 63 -8.70 -0.96 2.22
CA LEU A 63 -9.25 -2.33 2.25
C LEU A 63 -8.20 -3.40 1.93
N ALA A 64 -7.10 -3.05 1.27
CA ALA A 64 -6.02 -4.00 0.94
C ALA A 64 -5.43 -4.66 2.19
N GLY A 65 -5.15 -3.88 3.24
CA GLY A 65 -4.61 -4.38 4.50
C GLY A 65 -5.52 -5.40 5.20
N PRO A 66 -6.76 -5.04 5.55
CA PRO A 66 -7.72 -5.97 6.15
C PRO A 66 -7.93 -7.25 5.33
N ALA A 67 -7.97 -7.15 4.00
CA ALA A 67 -8.09 -8.33 3.13
C ALA A 67 -6.91 -9.30 3.30
N ARG A 68 -5.69 -8.79 3.53
CA ARG A 68 -4.49 -9.60 3.75
C ARG A 68 -4.45 -10.24 5.13
N VAL A 69 -4.96 -9.55 6.15
CA VAL A 69 -5.12 -10.11 7.51
C VAL A 69 -6.20 -11.20 7.50
N PHE A 70 -7.35 -10.93 6.89
CA PHE A 70 -8.45 -11.89 6.81
C PHE A 70 -8.07 -13.18 6.06
N ALA A 71 -7.26 -13.06 5.00
CA ALA A 71 -6.72 -14.21 4.28
C ALA A 71 -5.63 -14.98 5.05
N GLY A 72 -5.27 -14.56 6.27
CA GLY A 72 -4.19 -15.15 7.07
C GLY A 72 -2.79 -14.96 6.49
N ALA A 73 -2.64 -14.08 5.48
CA ALA A 73 -1.39 -13.93 4.74
C ALA A 73 -0.34 -13.09 5.48
N HIS A 74 -0.79 -12.16 6.33
CA HIS A 74 0.04 -11.19 7.05
C HIS A 74 -0.51 -10.91 8.44
N TRP A 75 0.37 -10.59 9.38
CA TRP A 75 -0.05 -10.04 10.67
C TRP A 75 -0.56 -8.60 10.50
N PRO A 76 -1.43 -8.12 11.41
CA PRO A 76 -1.82 -6.72 11.45
C PRO A 76 -0.62 -5.75 11.53
N SER A 77 0.46 -6.14 12.22
CA SER A 77 1.71 -5.36 12.28
C SER A 77 2.42 -5.25 10.93
N ASP A 78 2.44 -6.32 10.13
CA ASP A 78 3.02 -6.32 8.78
C ASP A 78 2.27 -5.34 7.87
N VAL A 79 0.94 -5.35 7.96
CA VAL A 79 0.06 -4.44 7.24
C VAL A 79 0.27 -2.99 7.68
N ALA A 80 0.32 -2.73 8.98
CA ALA A 80 0.61 -1.40 9.51
C ALA A 80 1.98 -0.88 9.04
N GLY A 81 3.00 -1.75 9.05
CA GLY A 81 4.31 -1.44 8.49
C GLY A 81 4.24 -1.10 7.00
N GLY A 82 3.46 -1.84 6.22
CA GLY A 82 3.25 -1.58 4.79
C GLY A 82 2.63 -0.21 4.53
N TYR A 83 1.60 0.17 5.29
CA TYR A 83 0.98 1.49 5.18
C TYR A 83 1.95 2.62 5.55
N LEU A 84 2.67 2.48 6.67
CA LEU A 84 3.60 3.53 7.14
C LEU A 84 4.75 3.73 6.16
N TRP A 85 5.38 2.66 5.71
CA TRP A 85 6.47 2.74 4.73
C TRP A 85 6.00 3.27 3.38
N GLY A 86 4.82 2.82 2.92
CA GLY A 86 4.23 3.28 1.67
C GLY A 86 3.89 4.78 1.72
N ALA A 87 3.27 5.23 2.81
CA ALA A 87 2.95 6.64 3.03
C ALA A 87 4.21 7.52 3.13
N ALA A 88 5.25 7.06 3.85
CA ALA A 88 6.52 7.77 3.94
C ALA A 88 7.18 7.95 2.57
N ALA A 89 7.26 6.87 1.79
CA ALA A 89 7.82 6.91 0.44
C ALA A 89 7.01 7.82 -0.49
N LEU A 90 5.68 7.76 -0.43
CA LEU A 90 4.79 8.61 -1.23
C LEU A 90 4.95 10.09 -0.86
N CYS A 91 5.02 10.41 0.43
CA CYS A 91 5.24 11.78 0.92
C CYS A 91 6.59 12.33 0.44
N LEU A 92 7.65 11.53 0.50
CA LEU A 92 8.98 11.90 0.01
C LEU A 92 8.96 12.15 -1.50
N ALA A 93 8.40 11.24 -2.29
CA ALA A 93 8.32 11.38 -3.74
C ALA A 93 7.50 12.62 -4.15
N ALA A 94 6.34 12.83 -3.52
CA ALA A 94 5.51 14.00 -3.80
C ALA A 94 6.17 15.30 -3.34
N GLY A 95 6.86 15.28 -2.19
CA GLY A 95 7.64 16.40 -1.68
C GLY A 95 8.77 16.79 -2.63
N TYR A 96 9.54 15.80 -3.07
CA TYR A 96 10.61 15.98 -4.05
C TYR A 96 10.09 16.54 -5.38
N GLY A 97 9.00 15.98 -5.93
CA GLY A 97 8.39 16.49 -7.16
C GLY A 97 7.95 17.94 -7.07
N ARG A 98 7.35 18.34 -5.93
CA ARG A 98 6.98 19.75 -5.67
C ARG A 98 8.19 20.66 -5.51
N TRP A 99 9.27 20.18 -4.88
CA TRP A 99 10.51 20.95 -4.74
C TRP A 99 11.18 21.14 -6.10
N ALA A 100 11.33 20.08 -6.89
CA ALA A 100 11.92 20.14 -8.22
C ALA A 100 11.17 21.12 -9.13
N ALA A 101 9.83 21.09 -9.11
CA ALA A 101 9.00 22.02 -9.88
C ALA A 101 9.10 23.50 -9.45
N ARG A 102 9.69 23.80 -8.29
CA ARG A 102 9.90 25.19 -7.82
C ARG A 102 11.29 25.74 -8.16
N VAL A 103 12.25 24.86 -8.44
CA VAL A 103 13.66 25.22 -8.66
C VAL A 103 14.03 25.16 -10.15
N ALA A 104 13.23 24.45 -10.97
CA ALA A 104 13.28 24.48 -12.42
C ALA A 104 12.56 25.71 -12.99
#